data_AF-A0A842WC80-F1
#
_entry.id   AF-A0A842WC80-F1
#
_cell.length_a   1.000
_cell.length_b   1.000
_cell.length_c   1.000
_cell.angle_alpha   90.00
_cell.angle_beta   90.00
_cell.angle_gamma   90.00
#
_symmetry.space_group_name_H-M   'P 1'
#
loop_
_entity.id
_entity.type
_entity.pdbx_description
1 polymer ?
#
loop_
_entity_poly.entity_id
_entity_poly.type
_entity_poly.pdbx_seq_one_letter_code
_entity_poly.pdbx_strand_id
1 'polypeptide(L)'
;MFKHKHNMAIKTITVTEDAYESIKRLKNTDESFSQFFLRISREKMTVKDLAGAIKLSDNEYAALKKHTKELRKKASTDMKERLKKCMF
;
A
#
# COMPACT_ATOMS: atom_id res chain seq x y z
N MET A 1 0.90 -23.69 -23.79
CA MET A 1 1.65 -22.53 -23.27
C MET A 1 1.64 -21.44 -24.33
N PHE A 2 0.76 -20.43 -24.19
CA PHE A 2 0.70 -19.33 -25.16
C PHE A 2 1.80 -18.32 -24.82
N LYS A 3 2.89 -18.33 -25.59
CA LYS A 3 3.87 -17.23 -25.61
C LYS A 3 3.10 -15.99 -26.08
N HIS A 4 2.80 -15.07 -25.18
CA HIS A 4 2.33 -13.75 -25.57
C HIS A 4 3.44 -13.07 -26.37
N LYS A 5 3.29 -13.07 -27.69
CA LYS A 5 4.05 -12.19 -28.58
C LYS A 5 3.68 -10.78 -28.15
N HIS A 6 4.63 -10.02 -27.57
CA HIS A 6 4.43 -8.60 -27.29
C HIS A 6 4.20 -7.91 -28.64
N ASN A 7 2.93 -7.75 -28.99
CA ASN A 7 2.55 -6.91 -30.11
C ASN A 7 2.93 -5.49 -29.69
N MET A 8 3.75 -4.79 -30.48
CA MET A 8 4.07 -3.37 -30.32
C MET A 8 2.84 -2.51 -30.67
N ALA A 9 1.66 -2.90 -30.18
CA ALA A 9 0.41 -2.23 -30.41
C ALA A 9 0.45 -0.89 -29.67
N ILE A 10 0.54 0.18 -30.44
CA ILE A 10 0.47 1.54 -29.91
C ILE A 10 -1.00 1.86 -29.67
N LYS A 11 -1.32 2.35 -28.48
CA LYS A 11 -2.64 2.87 -28.13
C LYS A 11 -2.50 4.32 -27.70
N THR A 12 -3.34 5.19 -28.26
CA THR A 12 -3.41 6.59 -27.86
C THR A 12 -4.40 6.72 -26.70
N ILE A 13 -3.99 7.40 -25.65
CA ILE A 13 -4.86 7.79 -24.54
C ILE A 13 -4.95 9.31 -24.50
N THR A 14 -6.17 9.82 -24.29
CA THR A 14 -6.39 11.25 -24.06
C THR A 14 -6.53 11.48 -22.58
N VAL A 15 -5.76 12.43 -22.05
CA VAL A 15 -5.80 12.85 -20.64
C VAL A 15 -5.94 14.36 -20.57
N THR A 16 -6.39 14.87 -19.43
CA THR A 16 -6.41 16.31 -19.19
C THR A 16 -4.98 16.85 -19.07
N GLU A 17 -4.80 18.14 -19.33
CA GLU A 17 -3.51 18.82 -19.18
C GLU A 17 -2.96 18.67 -17.75
N ASP A 18 -3.82 18.85 -16.75
CA ASP A 18 -3.45 18.72 -15.34
C ASP A 18 -2.94 17.30 -15.02
N ALA A 19 -3.56 16.27 -15.61
CA ALA A 19 -3.13 14.88 -15.43
C ALA A 19 -1.79 14.63 -16.14
N TYR A 20 -1.60 15.18 -17.34
CA TYR A 20 -0.33 15.08 -18.07
C TYR A 20 0.82 15.70 -17.28
N GLU A 21 0.66 16.94 -16.81
CA GLU A 21 1.68 17.65 -16.03
C GLU A 21 1.96 16.98 -14.67
N SER A 22 0.93 16.42 -14.03
CA SER A 22 1.11 15.63 -12.81
C SER A 22 1.96 14.37 -13.05
N ILE A 23 1.66 13.61 -14.11
CA ILE A 23 2.38 12.38 -14.44
C ILE A 23 3.82 12.67 -14.88
N LYS A 24 4.02 13.74 -15.66
CA LYS A 24 5.33 14.19 -16.13
C LYS A 24 6.31 14.46 -14.98
N ARG A 25 5.83 14.96 -13.85
CA ARG A 25 6.65 15.20 -12.64
C ARG A 25 7.05 13.91 -11.90
N LEU A 26 6.31 12.81 -12.08
CA LEU A 26 6.55 11.51 -11.41
C LEU A 26 7.45 10.57 -12.22
N LYS A 27 7.69 10.91 -13.47
CA LYS A 27 8.51 10.16 -14.42
C LYS A 27 9.99 10.52 -14.24
N ASN A 28 10.87 9.52 -14.35
CA ASN A 28 12.32 9.78 -14.32
C ASN A 28 12.78 10.50 -15.62
N THR A 29 13.91 11.22 -15.54
CA THR A 29 14.44 12.04 -16.66
C THR A 29 14.53 11.25 -17.97
N ASP A 30 15.14 10.06 -17.95
CA ASP A 30 15.38 9.24 -19.15
C ASP A 30 14.33 8.14 -19.39
N GLU A 31 13.26 8.12 -18.61
CA GLU A 31 12.17 7.14 -18.77
C GLU A 31 11.26 7.54 -19.95
N SER A 32 10.45 6.64 -20.50
CA SER A 32 9.32 7.00 -21.39
C SER A 32 7.99 6.92 -20.64
N PHE A 33 6.94 7.60 -21.10
CA PHE A 33 5.62 7.46 -20.46
C PHE A 33 5.12 6.01 -20.45
N SER A 34 5.41 5.23 -21.49
CA SER A 34 5.07 3.80 -21.52
C SER A 34 5.81 3.00 -20.44
N GLN A 35 7.10 3.30 -20.21
CA GLN A 35 7.88 2.69 -19.13
C GLN A 35 7.37 3.11 -17.76
N PHE A 36 7.03 4.39 -17.59
CA PHE A 36 6.42 4.91 -16.37
C PHE A 36 5.14 4.13 -16.02
N PHE A 37 4.20 4.01 -16.98
CA PHE A 37 2.95 3.27 -16.78
C PHE A 37 3.20 1.79 -16.45
N LEU A 38 4.20 1.16 -17.08
CA LEU A 38 4.59 -0.21 -16.76
C LEU A 38 5.21 -0.32 -15.35
N ARG A 39 6.01 0.64 -14.92
CA ARG A 39 6.61 0.66 -13.59
C ARG A 39 5.54 0.76 -12.51
N ILE A 40 4.65 1.76 -12.60
CA ILE A 40 3.59 1.96 -11.62
C ILE A 40 2.52 0.87 -11.64
N SER A 41 2.30 0.21 -12.79
CA SER A 41 1.34 -0.89 -12.88
C SER A 41 1.91 -2.22 -12.38
N ARG A 42 3.24 -2.38 -12.38
CA ARG A 42 3.93 -3.56 -11.85
C ARG A 42 4.07 -3.52 -10.33
N GLU A 43 4.23 -2.33 -9.75
CA GLU A 43 4.23 -2.16 -8.29
C GLU A 43 2.80 -2.20 -7.74
N LYS A 44 2.25 -3.41 -7.58
CA LYS A 44 1.28 -3.59 -6.50
C LYS A 44 2.07 -3.56 -5.21
N MET A 45 2.04 -2.44 -4.49
CA MET A 45 2.56 -2.38 -3.12
C MET A 45 1.88 -3.50 -2.32
N THR A 46 2.65 -4.54 -2.00
CA THR A 46 2.17 -5.67 -1.21
C THR A 46 2.41 -5.38 0.26
N VAL A 47 1.68 -6.06 1.15
CA VAL A 47 1.90 -5.95 2.60
C VAL A 47 3.35 -6.31 2.98
N LYS A 48 4.02 -7.13 2.16
CA LYS A 48 5.43 -7.48 2.33
C LYS A 48 6.37 -6.30 2.10
N ASP A 49 6.01 -5.36 1.22
CA ASP A 49 6.80 -4.17 0.93
C ASP A 49 6.72 -3.13 2.07
N LEU A 50 5.74 -3.27 2.97
CA LEU A 50 5.61 -2.49 4.19
C LEU A 50 6.42 -3.06 5.37
N ALA A 51 6.97 -4.27 5.23
CA ALA A 51 7.78 -4.89 6.27
C ALA A 51 9.10 -4.12 6.44
N GLY A 52 9.29 -3.50 7.60
CA GLY A 52 10.48 -2.68 7.90
C GLY A 52 10.40 -1.23 7.45
N ALA A 53 9.26 -0.79 6.89
CA ALA A 53 9.01 0.62 6.56
C ALA A 53 9.05 1.54 7.80
N ILE A 54 8.73 0.98 8.97
CA ILE A 54 8.82 1.67 10.25
C ILE A 54 10.12 1.24 10.93
N LYS A 55 11.10 2.14 10.97
CA LYS A 55 12.32 1.98 11.77
C LYS A 55 12.07 2.58 13.15
N LEU A 56 11.96 1.72 14.15
CA LEU A 56 11.82 2.13 15.55
C LEU A 56 13.12 1.81 16.29
N SER A 57 13.52 2.68 17.21
CA SER A 57 14.49 2.31 18.24
C SER A 57 13.88 1.27 19.20
N ASP A 58 14.73 0.55 19.93
CA ASP A 58 14.28 -0.49 20.88
C ASP A 58 13.30 0.05 21.93
N ASN A 59 13.52 1.30 22.37
CA ASN A 59 12.66 1.99 23.33
C ASN A 59 11.28 2.31 22.75
N GLU A 60 11.22 2.81 21.51
CA GLU A 60 9.97 3.11 20.81
C GLU A 60 9.19 1.83 20.51
N TYR A 61 9.89 0.75 20.12
CA TYR A 61 9.29 -0.55 19.93
C TYR A 61 8.68 -1.10 21.22
N ALA A 62 9.41 -0.99 22.35
CA ALA A 62 8.91 -1.44 23.65
C ALA A 62 7.65 -0.68 24.08
N ALA A 63 7.64 0.65 23.90
CA ALA A 63 6.49 1.49 24.19
C ALA A 63 5.27 1.12 23.32
N LEU A 64 5.48 0.96 22.01
CA LEU A 64 4.43 0.58 21.05
C LEU A 64 3.86 -0.80 21.37
N LYS A 65 4.72 -1.76 21.73
CA LYS A 65 4.34 -3.12 22.13
C LYS A 65 3.50 -3.10 23.41
N LYS A 66 3.89 -2.31 24.41
CA LYS A 66 3.15 -2.15 25.67
C LYS A 66 1.76 -1.56 25.40
N HIS A 67 1.70 -0.47 24.65
CA HIS A 67 0.44 0.20 24.29
C HIS A 67 -0.50 -0.74 23.53
N THR A 68 0.01 -1.48 22.54
CA THR A 68 -0.77 -2.44 21.77
C THR A 68 -1.33 -3.56 22.64
N LYS A 69 -0.56 -4.05 23.63
CA LYS A 69 -1.01 -5.07 24.58
C LYS A 69 -2.15 -4.56 25.48
N GLU A 70 -2.07 -3.32 25.92
CA GLU A 70 -3.11 -2.68 26.74
C GLU A 70 -4.40 -2.48 25.94
N LEU A 71 -4.31 -2.00 24.70
CA LEU A 71 -5.46 -1.86 23.80
C LEU A 71 -6.15 -3.20 23.55
N ARG A 72 -5.39 -4.27 23.26
CA ARG A 72 -5.94 -5.61 23.05
C ARG A 72 -6.64 -6.16 24.30
N LYS A 73 -6.08 -5.90 25.48
CA LYS A 73 -6.71 -6.27 26.75
C LYS A 73 -8.05 -5.55 26.94
N LYS A 74 -8.07 -4.22 26.77
CA LYS A 74 -9.30 -3.42 26.88
C LYS A 74 -10.36 -3.92 25.90
N ALA A 75 -10.02 -4.07 24.62
CA ALA A 75 -10.93 -4.58 23.61
C ALA A 75 -11.47 -5.99 23.94
N SER A 76 -10.64 -6.87 24.49
CA SER A 76 -11.06 -8.22 24.90
C SER A 76 -12.01 -8.18 26.09
N THR A 77 -11.78 -7.28 27.05
CA THR A 77 -12.65 -7.09 28.21
C THR A 77 -13.99 -6.50 27.77
N ASP A 78 -13.98 -5.43 26.98
CA ASP A 78 -15.18 -4.78 26.45
C ASP A 78 -16.03 -5.77 25.64
N MET A 79 -15.39 -6.60 24.80
CA MET A 79 -16.09 -7.64 24.04
C MET A 79 -16.76 -8.67 24.95
N LYS A 80 -16.08 -9.12 26.01
CA LYS A 80 -16.65 -10.04 27.00
C LYS A 80 -17.83 -9.42 27.74
N GLU A 81 -17.76 -8.13 28.08
CA GLU A 81 -18.87 -7.41 28.71
C GLU A 81 -20.06 -7.26 27.77
N ARG A 82 -19.83 -6.97 26.48
CA ARG A 82 -20.91 -6.91 25.47
C ARG A 82 -21.57 -8.27 25.27
N LEU A 83 -20.79 -9.35 25.19
CA LEU A 83 -21.34 -10.71 25.10
C LEU A 83 -22.20 -11.08 26.30
N LYS A 84 -21.78 -10.70 27.53
CA LYS A 84 -22.60 -10.90 28.73
C LYS A 84 -23.93 -10.15 28.69
N LYS A 85 -23.96 -8.94 28.12
CA LYS A 85 -25.19 -8.14 27.97
C LYS A 85 -26.15 -8.69 26.90
N CYS A 86 -25.66 -9.47 25.95
CA CYS A 86 -26.48 -10.10 24.89
C CYS A 86 -26.95 -11.53 25.24
N MET A 87 -26.53 -12.08 26.38
CA MET A 87 -26.91 -13.43 26.84
C MET A 87 -28.07 -13.43 27.86
N PHE A 88 -28.72 -12.29 28.09
CA PHE A 88 -29.95 -12.14 28.87
C PHE A 88 -31.03 -11.49 28.02
#